data_AF-A0A2K3L3V0-F1
#
_entry.id   AF-A0A2K3L3V0-F1
#
_cell.length_a   1.000
_cell.length_b   1.000
_cell.length_c   1.000
_cell.angle_alpha   90.00
_cell.angle_beta   90.00
_cell.angle_gamma   90.00
#
_symmetry.space_group_name_H-M   'P 1'
#
loop_
_entity.id
_entity.type
_entity.pdbx_description
1 polymer ?
#
loop_
_entity_poly.entity_id
_entity_poly.type
_entity_poly.pdbx_seq_one_letter_code
_entity_poly.pdbx_strand_id
1 'polypeptide(L)' 'GLPPATSEVQLMEVFAVFGEVTQVKLLIDKESGQSLGFAYIWFVKEESAQLAAKEMNGKVCAEL' A
#
# COMPACT_ATOMS: atom_id res chain seq x y z
N GLY A 1 -0.71 8.76 -5.77
CA GLY A 1 0.09 7.70 -6.41
C GLY A 1 1.26 7.38 -5.52
N LEU A 2 1.78 6.17 -5.60
CA LEU A 2 2.94 5.72 -4.81
C LEU A 2 4.26 6.17 -5.47
N PRO A 3 5.27 6.58 -4.68
CA PRO A 3 6.61 6.82 -5.17
C PRO A 3 7.25 5.58 -5.82
N PRO A 4 8.15 5.75 -6.79
CA PRO A 4 8.86 4.63 -7.43
C PRO A 4 9.78 3.83 -6.49
N ALA A 5 10.17 4.42 -5.36
CA ALA A 5 10.97 3.74 -4.33
C ALA A 5 10.12 2.95 -3.31
N THR A 6 8.79 2.98 -3.43
CA THR A 6 7.90 2.30 -2.49
C THR A 6 8.08 0.79 -2.60
N SER A 7 8.27 0.14 -1.45
CA SER A 7 8.38 -1.32 -1.37
C SER A 7 7.15 -1.92 -0.71
N GLU A 8 6.86 -3.19 -0.99
CA GLU A 8 5.75 -3.93 -0.38
C GLU A 8 5.88 -4.00 1.15
N VAL A 9 7.12 -4.10 1.65
CA VAL A 9 7.44 -4.10 3.08
C VAL A 9 7.04 -2.77 3.73
N GLN A 10 7.41 -1.64 3.12
CA GLN A 10 7.01 -0.31 3.60
C GLN A 10 5.49 -0.16 3.65
N LEU A 11 4.79 -0.57 2.60
CA LEU A 11 3.33 -0.55 2.58
C LEU A 11 2.75 -1.44 3.69
N MET A 12 3.33 -2.62 3.92
CA MET A 12 2.88 -3.49 5.00
C MET A 12 3.04 -2.80 6.36
N GLU A 13 4.17 -2.17 6.64
CA GLU A 13 4.42 -1.45 7.90
C GLU A 13 3.48 -0.26 8.09
N VAL A 14 3.29 0.55 7.05
CA VAL A 14 2.40 1.72 7.07
C VAL A 14 0.96 1.31 7.33
N PHE A 15 0.52 0.23 6.69
CA PHE A 15 -0.87 -0.22 6.78
C PHE A 15 -1.13 -1.15 7.98
N ALA A 16 -0.08 -1.70 8.61
CA ALA A 16 -0.17 -2.50 9.83
C ALA A 16 -0.79 -1.73 11.01
N VAL A 17 -0.72 -0.39 11.01
CA VAL A 17 -1.37 0.46 12.03
C VAL A 17 -2.89 0.36 12.01
N PHE A 18 -3.49 0.04 10.85
CA PHE A 18 -4.94 -0.09 10.70
C PHE A 18 -5.44 -1.52 10.98
N GLY A 19 -4.54 -2.51 10.91
CA GLY A 19 -4.83 -3.89 11.24
C GLY A 19 -3.87 -4.88 10.59
N GLU A 20 -4.12 -6.16 10.82
CA GLU A 20 -3.28 -7.24 10.29
C GLU A 20 -3.42 -7.36 8.76
N VAL A 21 -2.31 -7.09 8.07
CA VAL A 21 -2.18 -7.19 6.61
C VAL A 21 -1.80 -8.63 6.26
N THR A 22 -2.62 -9.29 5.43
CA THR A 22 -2.35 -10.66 4.96
C THR A 22 -1.41 -10.67 3.77
N GLN A 23 -1.56 -9.70 2.88
CA GLN A 23 -0.80 -9.63 1.65
C GLN A 23 -0.69 -8.19 1.17
N VAL A 24 0.45 -7.87 0.57
CA VAL A 24 0.65 -6.65 -0.22
C VAL A 24 1.12 -7.09 -1.60
N LYS A 25 0.64 -6.41 -2.64
CA LYS A 25 1.09 -6.61 -4.02
C LYS A 25 1.33 -5.26 -4.68
N LEU A 26 2.59 -4.91 -4.86
CA LEU A 26 2.98 -3.72 -5.62
C LEU A 26 2.92 -4.05 -7.12
N LEU A 27 2.23 -3.20 -7.89
CA LEU A 27 2.19 -3.34 -9.33
C LEU A 27 3.40 -2.64 -9.93
N ILE A 28 4.27 -3.46 -10.53
CA ILE A 28 5.45 -3.00 -11.26
C ILE A 28 5.25 -3.24 -12.75
N ASP A 29 5.77 -2.32 -13.54
CA ASP A 29 5.89 -2.45 -14.97
C ASP A 29 6.97 -3.50 -15.28
N LYS A 30 6.62 -4.52 -16.06
CA LYS A 30 7.51 -5.66 -16.31
C LYS A 30 8.64 -5.32 -17.29
N GLU A 31 8.48 -4.28 -18.10
CA GLU A 31 9.45 -3.89 -19.11
C GLU A 31 10.50 -2.94 -18.52
N SER A 32 10.08 -1.95 -17.75
CA SER A 32 10.96 -0.96 -17.09
C SER A 32 11.40 -1.35 -15.67
N GLY A 33 10.71 -2.30 -15.04
CA GLY A 33 10.92 -2.67 -13.63
C GLY A 33 10.48 -1.59 -12.63
N GLN A 34 9.83 -0.52 -13.10
CA GLN A 34 9.41 0.60 -12.27
C GLN A 34 8.03 0.34 -11.66
N SER A 35 7.77 0.82 -10.45
CA SER A 35 6.42 0.73 -9.89
C SER A 35 5.45 1.55 -10.74
N LEU A 36 4.29 1.00 -11.05
CA LEU A 36 3.21 1.71 -11.73
C LEU A 36 2.53 2.76 -10.84
N GLY A 37 2.95 2.87 -9.57
CA GLY A 37 2.41 3.84 -8.62
C GLY A 37 1.12 3.38 -7.93
N PHE A 38 0.79 2.09 -8.02
CA PHE A 38 -0.38 1.47 -7.41
C PHE A 38 0.01 0.16 -6.70
N ALA A 39 -0.67 -0.17 -5.61
CA ALA A 39 -0.53 -1.44 -4.90
C ALA A 39 -1.89 -1.93 -4.41
N TYR A 40 -2.00 -3.24 -4.23
CA TYR A 40 -3.12 -3.88 -3.55
C TYR A 40 -2.70 -4.34 -2.18
N ILE A 41 -3.58 -4.13 -1.19
CA ILE A 41 -3.36 -4.51 0.19
C ILE A 41 -4.58 -5.32 0.64
N TRP A 42 -4.33 -6.51 1.15
CA TRP A 42 -5.35 -7.39 1.73
C TRP A 42 -5.21 -7.37 3.25
N PHE A 43 -6.34 -7.21 3.92
CA PHE A 43 -6.44 -7.26 5.37
C PHE A 43 -7.15 -8.53 5.80
N VAL A 44 -6.87 -8.98 7.03
CA VAL A 44 -7.64 -10.07 7.66
C VAL A 44 -9.08 -9.63 7.91
N LYS A 45 -9.27 -8.37 8.33
CA LYS A 45 -10.58 -7.81 8.68
C LYS A 45 -11.03 -6.76 7.67
N GLU A 46 -12.31 -6.81 7.31
CA GLU A 46 -12.93 -5.78 6.46
C GLU A 46 -12.88 -4.40 7.14
N GLU A 47 -13.10 -4.33 8.45
CA GLU A 47 -13.02 -3.09 9.23
C GLU A 47 -11.67 -2.39 9.08
N SER A 48 -10.57 -3.15 9.08
CA SER A 48 -9.22 -2.61 8.87
C SER A 48 -9.03 -2.06 7.47
N ALA A 49 -9.58 -2.74 6.46
CA ALA A 49 -9.56 -2.26 5.07
C ALA A 49 -10.38 -0.96 4.91
N GLN A 50 -11.55 -0.88 5.51
CA GLN A 50 -12.39 0.33 5.48
C GLN A 50 -11.71 1.50 6.22
N LEU A 51 -11.10 1.25 7.38
CA LEU A 51 -10.38 2.25 8.15
C LEU A 51 -9.17 2.78 7.36
N ALA A 52 -8.36 1.87 6.81
CA ALA A 52 -7.22 2.22 5.96
C ALA A 52 -7.65 3.02 4.74
N ALA A 53 -8.72 2.61 4.05
CA ALA A 53 -9.25 3.34 2.91
C ALA A 53 -9.71 4.75 3.31
N LYS A 54 -10.42 4.88 4.43
CA LYS A 54 -10.90 6.19 4.92
C LYS A 54 -9.74 7.12 5.30
N GLU A 55 -8.73 6.59 5.99
CA GLU A 55 -7.62 7.38 6.53
C GLU A 55 -6.53 7.68 5.51
N MET A 56 -6.31 6.80 4.53
CA MET A 56 -5.24 6.95 3.53
C MET A 56 -5.74 7.52 2.20
N ASN A 57 -7.05 7.56 1.95
CA ASN A 57 -7.60 8.17 0.74
C ASN A 57 -7.26 9.68 0.68
N GLY A 58 -6.52 10.08 -0.36
CA GLY A 58 -6.06 11.46 -0.56
C GLY A 58 -4.75 11.82 0.15
N LYS A 59 -4.17 10.93 0.97
CA LYS A 59 -2.82 11.14 1.53
C LYS A 59 -1.77 10.75 0.49
N VAL A 60 -0.82 11.65 0.24
CA VAL A 60 0.34 11.37 -0.62
C VAL A 60 1.42 10.74 0.25
N CYS A 61 1.87 9.54 -0.11
CA CYS A 61 3.04 8.88 0.51
C CYS A 61 4.35 9.54 0.03
N ALA A 62 4.50 10.87 0.15
CA ALA A 62 5.70 11.57 -0.33
C ALA A 62 6.85 11.59 0.70
N GLU A 63 6.62 11.20 1.95
CA GLU A 63 7.59 11.29 3.05
C GLU A 63 7.64 10.01 3.90
N LEU A 64 7.80 8.86 3.26
CA LEU A 64 8.23 7.62 3.92
C LEU A 64 9.64 7.25 3.50
#